data_AF-A4T1V8-F1
#
_entry.id   AF-A4T1V8-F1
#
_cell.length_a   1.000
_cell.length_b   1.000
_cell.length_c   1.000
_cell.angle_alpha   90.00
_cell.angle_beta   90.00
_cell.angle_gamma   90.00
#
_symmetry.space_group_name_H-M   'P 1'
#
loop_
_entity.id
_entity.type
_entity.pdbx_description
1 polymer ?
#
loop_
_entity_poly.entity_id
_entity_poly.type
_entity_poly.pdbx_seq_one_letter_code
_entity_poly.pdbx_strand_id
1 'polypeptide(L)'
;MATKKAGGAKSASKKVAVRAQATRAPTANAAVLGAARRGRVAADDPLSEQRVLYLVDVFSRAQLAKLIGVSPSQTSRWASGEERPGPAAAPALIDLEHVYSRARLVWGGDSARIWMESANAFLGGARPLDVLVTEGAARVLQTLDAEMWGGAA
;
A
#
# COMPACT_ATOMS: atom_id res chain seq x y z
N MET A 1 -78.19 -11.78 -63.77
CA MET A 1 -77.41 -12.14 -64.99
C MET A 1 -75.95 -11.85 -64.67
N ALA A 2 -75.12 -12.81 -64.20
CA ALA A 2 -74.43 -13.87 -64.95
C ALA A 2 -73.72 -13.32 -66.20
N THR A 3 -72.39 -13.26 -66.32
CA THR A 3 -71.41 -14.38 -66.43
C THR A 3 -69.97 -13.81 -66.29
N LYS A 4 -69.05 -14.39 -65.48
CA LYS A 4 -68.10 -15.52 -65.69
C LYS A 4 -66.80 -15.10 -66.44
N LYS A 5 -65.64 -14.97 -65.75
CA LYS A 5 -64.50 -15.94 -65.57
C LYS A 5 -63.69 -16.13 -66.87
N ALA A 6 -62.36 -16.25 -66.96
CA ALA A 6 -61.22 -16.62 -66.10
C ALA A 6 -59.95 -16.01 -66.80
N GLY A 7 -58.69 -16.07 -66.33
CA GLY A 7 -57.97 -16.89 -65.37
C GLY A 7 -56.47 -16.56 -65.47
N GLY A 8 -55.64 -17.16 -64.61
CA GLY A 8 -54.18 -16.99 -64.64
C GLY A 8 -53.54 -17.16 -63.27
N ALA A 9 -53.33 -18.41 -62.85
CA ALA A 9 -52.68 -18.83 -61.61
C ALA A 9 -51.16 -18.59 -61.66
N LYS A 10 -50.49 -18.26 -60.54
CA LYS A 10 -49.66 -19.10 -59.64
C LYS A 10 -48.70 -18.08 -58.96
N SER A 11 -48.13 -18.20 -57.77
CA SER A 11 -47.79 -19.35 -56.93
C SER A 11 -47.60 -18.84 -55.49
N ALA A 12 -47.93 -19.71 -54.53
CA ALA A 12 -47.70 -19.52 -53.12
C ALA A 12 -46.21 -19.50 -52.76
N SER A 13 -45.83 -18.73 -51.74
CA SER A 13 -44.78 -19.13 -50.80
C SER A 13 -44.97 -18.43 -49.46
N LYS A 14 -45.61 -19.18 -48.57
CA LYS A 14 -45.64 -19.00 -47.12
C LYS A 14 -44.21 -19.24 -46.60
N LYS A 15 -43.56 -18.22 -46.02
CA LYS A 15 -42.38 -18.45 -45.17
C LYS A 15 -42.70 -18.09 -43.73
N VAL A 16 -42.55 -19.13 -42.93
CA VAL A 16 -42.73 -19.23 -41.49
C VAL A 16 -41.64 -18.43 -40.76
N ALA A 17 -42.02 -17.94 -39.59
CA ALA A 17 -41.23 -17.23 -38.61
C ALA A 17 -39.85 -17.84 -38.31
N VAL A 18 -38.86 -16.99 -38.03
CA VAL A 18 -37.97 -17.16 -36.87
C VAL A 18 -37.68 -15.79 -36.29
N ARG A 19 -38.26 -15.52 -35.12
CA ARG A 19 -37.91 -14.38 -34.25
C ARG A 19 -36.56 -14.72 -33.62
N ALA A 20 -35.46 -14.22 -34.17
CA ALA A 20 -34.13 -14.37 -33.58
C ALA A 20 -34.07 -13.58 -32.27
N GLN A 21 -34.24 -14.28 -31.14
CA GLN A 21 -33.85 -13.76 -29.84
C GLN A 21 -32.33 -13.75 -29.79
N ALA A 22 -31.73 -12.58 -30.01
CA ALA A 22 -30.32 -12.36 -29.69
C ALA A 22 -30.20 -12.26 -28.16
N THR A 23 -29.89 -13.39 -27.53
CA THR A 23 -29.39 -13.42 -26.15
C THR A 23 -28.08 -12.65 -26.09
N ARG A 24 -28.13 -11.39 -25.67
CA ARG A 24 -26.93 -10.62 -25.31
C ARG A 24 -26.31 -11.31 -24.09
N ALA A 25 -25.20 -12.01 -24.32
CA ALA A 25 -24.33 -12.49 -23.24
C ALA A 25 -23.94 -11.31 -22.34
N PRO A 26 -23.95 -11.46 -21.00
CA PRO A 26 -23.52 -10.40 -20.12
C PRO A 26 -22.04 -10.08 -20.38
N THR A 27 -21.76 -8.83 -20.69
CA THR A 27 -20.41 -8.27 -20.84
C THR A 27 -19.59 -8.56 -19.58
N ALA A 28 -18.65 -9.49 -19.68
CA ALA A 28 -17.66 -9.81 -18.65
C ALA A 28 -16.81 -8.61 -18.21
N ASN A 29 -16.82 -7.50 -18.96
CA ASN A 29 -16.06 -6.29 -18.65
C ASN A 29 -16.59 -5.45 -17.48
N ALA A 30 -17.88 -5.56 -17.11
CA ALA A 30 -18.42 -4.77 -16.01
C ALA A 30 -17.89 -5.24 -14.63
N ALA A 31 -17.65 -6.54 -14.48
CA ALA A 31 -17.12 -7.12 -13.24
C ALA A 31 -15.63 -6.76 -13.02
N VAL A 32 -14.85 -6.68 -14.11
CA VAL A 32 -13.42 -6.32 -14.06
C VAL A 32 -13.23 -4.85 -13.67
N LEU A 33 -14.10 -3.96 -14.16
CA LEU A 33 -14.09 -2.54 -13.77
C LEU A 33 -14.62 -2.28 -12.35
N GLY A 34 -15.54 -3.14 -11.85
CA GLY A 34 -16.03 -3.08 -10.48
C GLY A 34 -15.02 -3.55 -9.42
N ALA A 35 -14.14 -4.49 -9.78
CA ALA A 35 -13.08 -4.98 -8.90
C ALA A 35 -11.99 -3.94 -8.65
N ALA A 36 -11.67 -3.10 -9.63
CA ALA A 36 -10.67 -2.04 -9.51
C ALA A 36 -11.08 -0.89 -8.55
N ARG A 37 -12.37 -0.77 -8.21
CA ARG A 37 -12.90 0.26 -7.29
C ARG A 37 -13.07 -0.20 -5.85
N ARG A 38 -12.91 -1.50 -5.56
CA ARG A 38 -12.57 -1.91 -4.20
C ARG A 38 -11.13 -1.48 -4.02
N GLY A 39 -10.95 -0.26 -3.48
CA GLY A 39 -9.63 0.33 -3.25
C GLY A 39 -8.73 -0.77 -2.74
N ARG A 40 -7.60 -1.00 -3.44
CA ARG A 40 -6.63 -2.02 -3.07
C ARG A 40 -6.52 -2.00 -1.56
N VAL A 41 -7.02 -3.03 -0.90
CA VAL A 41 -6.86 -3.20 0.54
C VAL A 41 -5.35 -3.06 0.72
N ALA A 42 -4.92 -1.99 1.41
CA ALA A 42 -3.50 -1.79 1.68
C ALA A 42 -2.99 -3.13 2.20
N ALA A 43 -1.93 -3.66 1.60
CA ALA A 43 -1.41 -4.99 1.88
C ALA A 43 -1.48 -5.21 3.40
N ASP A 44 -2.24 -6.23 3.80
CA ASP A 44 -2.69 -6.42 5.18
C ASP A 44 -1.45 -6.76 6.02
N ASP A 45 -0.78 -5.74 6.55
CA ASP A 45 0.33 -5.90 7.46
C ASP A 45 -0.22 -6.18 8.85
N PRO A 46 -0.17 -7.44 9.33
CA PRO A 46 -0.79 -7.82 10.58
C PRO A 46 -0.10 -7.18 11.80
N LEU A 47 1.11 -6.66 11.63
CA LEU A 47 1.89 -6.05 12.70
C LEU A 47 1.75 -4.53 12.75
N SER A 48 0.94 -3.92 11.89
CA SER A 48 0.90 -2.47 11.76
C SER A 48 0.55 -1.75 13.06
N GLU A 49 -0.45 -2.22 13.80
CA GLU A 49 -0.88 -1.59 15.07
C GLU A 49 0.21 -1.75 16.14
N GLN A 50 0.71 -2.98 16.32
CA GLN A 50 1.77 -3.27 17.27
C GLN A 50 3.04 -2.47 16.98
N ARG A 51 3.40 -2.32 15.70
CA ARG A 51 4.55 -1.51 15.28
C ARG A 51 4.37 -0.05 15.67
N VAL A 52 3.20 0.53 15.42
CA VAL A 52 2.93 1.92 15.81
C VAL A 52 2.99 2.08 17.32
N LEU A 53 2.37 1.18 18.09
CA LEU A 53 2.43 1.22 19.55
C LEU A 53 3.87 1.15 20.07
N TYR A 54 4.66 0.21 19.53
CA TYR A 54 6.07 0.07 19.87
C TYR A 54 6.87 1.34 19.55
N LEU A 55 6.74 1.87 18.33
CA LEU A 55 7.47 3.07 17.92
C LEU A 55 7.02 4.34 18.67
N VAL A 56 5.75 4.41 19.09
CA VAL A 56 5.26 5.50 19.95
C VAL A 56 5.89 5.44 21.34
N ASP A 57 6.07 4.24 21.90
CA ASP A 57 6.78 4.06 23.18
C ASP A 57 8.25 4.48 23.04
N VAL A 58 8.88 4.07 21.94
CA VAL A 58 10.30 4.37 21.67
C VAL A 58 10.53 5.85 21.36
N PHE A 59 9.73 6.50 20.51
CA PHE A 59 10.02 7.86 20.01
C PHE A 59 9.07 8.93 20.53
N SER A 60 8.00 8.61 21.26
CA SER A 60 6.83 9.47 21.46
C SER A 60 6.00 9.71 20.20
N ARG A 61 4.71 9.99 20.38
CA ARG A 61 3.76 10.28 19.29
C ARG A 61 4.19 11.48 18.44
N ALA A 62 4.67 12.55 19.07
CA ALA A 62 5.02 13.79 18.38
C ALA A 62 6.24 13.61 17.48
N GLN A 63 7.27 12.91 17.95
CA GLN A 63 8.45 12.63 17.15
C GLN A 63 8.14 11.65 16.04
N LEU A 64 7.38 10.57 16.32
CA LEU A 64 6.98 9.61 15.29
C LEU A 64 6.19 10.30 14.17
N ALA A 65 5.24 11.16 14.52
CA ALA A 65 4.48 11.96 13.55
C ALA A 65 5.40 12.82 12.67
N LYS A 66 6.41 13.47 13.26
CA LYS A 66 7.40 14.26 12.52
C LYS A 66 8.25 13.40 11.59
N LEU A 67 8.75 12.25 12.06
CA LEU A 67 9.58 11.33 11.27
C LEU A 67 8.83 10.78 10.06
N ILE A 68 7.55 10.45 10.22
CA ILE A 68 6.72 9.87 9.16
C ILE A 68 6.06 10.96 8.27
N GLY A 69 6.09 12.23 8.69
CA GLY A 69 5.51 13.35 7.95
C GLY A 69 3.97 13.41 8.02
N VAL A 70 3.40 13.05 9.18
CA VAL A 70 1.94 13.01 9.42
C VAL A 70 1.56 13.80 10.67
N SER A 71 0.25 13.95 10.90
CA SER A 71 -0.23 14.62 12.13
C SER A 71 -0.14 13.70 13.36
N PRO A 72 0.08 14.23 14.58
CA PRO A 72 0.02 13.44 15.81
C PRO A 72 -1.32 12.72 16.00
N SER A 73 -2.43 13.35 15.60
CA SER A 73 -3.76 12.74 15.66
C SER A 73 -3.86 11.48 14.79
N GLN A 74 -3.23 11.48 13.62
CA GLN A 74 -3.20 10.32 12.74
C GLN A 74 -2.41 9.16 13.35
N THR A 75 -1.26 9.44 14.00
CA THR A 75 -0.53 8.40 14.75
C THR A 75 -1.35 7.83 15.90
N SER A 76 -2.21 8.64 16.54
CA SER A 76 -3.11 8.17 17.59
C SER A 76 -4.18 7.22 17.07
N ARG A 77 -4.78 7.52 15.91
CA ARG A 77 -5.79 6.66 15.26
C ARG A 77 -5.18 5.33 14.80
N TRP A 78 -3.92 5.35 14.36
CA TRP A 78 -3.19 4.13 14.03
C TRP A 78 -2.89 3.28 15.27
N ALA A 79 -2.51 3.92 16.38
CA ALA A 79 -2.26 3.24 17.64
C ALA A 79 -3.52 2.65 18.29
N SER A 80 -4.71 3.20 18.00
CA SER A 80 -5.99 2.65 18.46
C SER A 80 -6.64 1.66 17.50
N GLY A 81 -6.03 1.41 16.34
CA GLY A 81 -6.58 0.55 15.28
C GLY A 81 -7.77 1.16 14.52
N GLU A 82 -8.15 2.41 14.80
CA GLU A 82 -9.24 3.12 14.10
C GLU A 82 -8.92 3.37 12.63
N GLU A 83 -7.64 3.57 12.32
CA GLU A 83 -7.13 3.81 10.98
C GLU A 83 -5.86 2.98 10.77
N ARG A 84 -5.54 2.63 9.53
CA ARG A 84 -4.27 1.99 9.21
C ARG A 84 -3.34 2.94 8.45
N PRO A 85 -2.01 2.83 8.64
CA PRO A 85 -1.05 3.56 7.84
C PRO A 85 -1.23 3.28 6.35
N GLY A 86 -1.31 4.34 5.55
CA GLY A 86 -1.42 4.26 4.11
C GLY A 86 -0.12 3.80 3.43
N PRO A 87 -0.12 3.61 2.10
CA PRO A 87 1.01 3.07 1.34
C PRO A 87 2.28 3.93 1.38
N ALA A 88 2.19 5.20 1.76
CA ALA A 88 3.37 6.06 1.96
C ALA A 88 3.96 5.92 3.38
N ALA A 89 3.11 5.74 4.40
CA ALA A 89 3.52 5.70 5.80
C ALA A 89 3.93 4.29 6.27
N ALA A 90 3.26 3.25 5.77
CA ALA A 90 3.54 1.88 6.19
C ALA A 90 5.00 1.46 5.91
N PRO A 91 5.59 1.70 4.72
CA PRO A 91 7.00 1.39 4.49
C PRO A 91 7.94 2.18 5.42
N ALA A 92 7.69 3.47 5.63
CA ALA A 92 8.51 4.30 6.51
C ALA A 92 8.50 3.83 7.97
N LEU A 93 7.35 3.35 8.46
CA LEU A 93 7.24 2.73 9.79
C LEU A 93 8.05 1.43 9.87
N ILE A 94 7.97 0.57 8.84
CA ILE A 94 8.73 -0.69 8.76
C ILE A 94 10.24 -0.40 8.77
N ASP A 95 10.68 0.56 7.95
CA ASP A 95 12.08 0.96 7.85
C ASP A 95 12.61 1.50 9.18
N LEU A 96 11.83 2.36 9.85
CA LEU A 96 12.18 2.88 11.18
C LEU A 96 12.29 1.78 12.23
N GLU A 97 11.32 0.86 12.29
CA GLU A 97 11.37 -0.29 13.20
C GLU A 97 12.58 -1.17 12.90
N HIS A 98 12.88 -1.42 11.62
CA HIS A 98 13.98 -2.29 11.21
C HIS A 98 15.33 -1.72 11.63
N VAL A 99 15.59 -0.44 11.35
CA VAL A 99 16.83 0.23 11.74
C VAL A 99 16.99 0.25 13.25
N TYR A 100 15.94 0.64 14.00
CA TYR A 100 16.00 0.65 15.46
C TYR A 100 16.21 -0.77 16.03
N SER A 101 15.55 -1.77 15.44
CA SER A 101 15.70 -3.17 15.84
C SER A 101 17.10 -3.72 15.56
N ARG A 102 17.78 -3.25 14.53
CA ARG A 102 19.18 -3.61 14.28
C ARG A 102 20.11 -2.91 15.27
N ALA A 103 19.91 -1.61 15.51
CA ALA A 103 20.71 -0.85 16.47
C ALA A 103 20.61 -1.40 17.90
N ARG A 104 19.41 -1.78 18.37
CA ARG A 104 19.24 -2.35 19.72
C ARG A 104 19.94 -3.69 19.92
N LEU A 105 20.21 -4.45 18.84
CA LEU A 105 20.98 -5.70 18.94
C LEU A 105 22.47 -5.44 19.21
N VAL A 106 22.96 -4.25 18.84
CA VAL A 106 24.36 -3.86 19.05
C VAL A 106 24.54 -3.19 20.40
N TRP A 107 23.66 -2.25 20.75
CA TRP A 107 23.87 -1.36 21.91
C TRP A 107 22.76 -1.38 22.97
N GLY A 108 21.65 -2.09 22.75
CA GLY A 108 20.45 -2.00 23.60
C GLY A 108 19.57 -0.79 23.29
N GLY A 109 18.40 -0.69 23.93
CA GLY A 109 17.36 0.29 23.57
C GLY A 109 17.76 1.76 23.72
N ASP A 110 18.19 2.16 24.92
CA ASP A 110 18.53 3.56 25.20
C ASP A 110 19.72 4.05 24.35
N SER A 111 20.77 3.24 24.26
CA SER A 111 21.95 3.55 23.44
C SER A 111 21.64 3.56 21.95
N ALA A 112 20.78 2.66 21.46
CA ALA A 112 20.33 2.68 20.07
C ALA A 112 19.58 3.97 19.74
N ARG A 113 18.72 4.43 20.66
CA ARG A 113 18.03 5.72 20.50
C ARG A 113 19.02 6.88 20.43
N ILE A 114 19.98 6.93 21.36
CA ILE A 114 21.00 7.97 21.39
C ILE A 114 21.79 7.98 20.07
N TRP A 115 22.22 6.80 19.60
CA TRP A 115 22.94 6.68 18.32
C TRP A 115 22.12 7.22 17.14
N MET A 116 20.83 6.86 17.07
CA MET A 116 19.93 7.32 16.01
C MET A 116 19.71 8.85 16.00
N GLU A 117 19.82 9.49 17.17
CA GLU A 117 19.66 10.95 17.37
C GLU A 117 21.00 11.72 17.39
N SER A 118 22.14 11.03 17.27
CA SER A 118 23.49 11.63 17.36
C SER A 118 24.12 11.84 15.98
N ALA A 119 25.01 12.82 15.89
CA ALA A 119 25.82 13.03 14.69
C ALA A 119 26.71 11.80 14.42
N ASN A 120 26.72 11.30 13.18
CA ASN A 120 27.45 10.09 12.83
C ASN A 120 28.55 10.36 11.79
N ALA A 121 29.78 9.90 12.06
CA ALA A 121 30.94 10.16 11.21
C ALA A 121 30.82 9.52 9.81
N PHE A 122 30.28 8.30 9.71
CA PHE A 122 30.05 7.61 8.44
C PHE A 122 28.93 8.25 7.61
N LEU A 123 28.10 9.09 8.22
CA LEU A 123 27.07 9.89 7.57
C LEU A 123 27.49 11.36 7.38
N GLY A 124 28.78 11.67 7.48
CA GLY A 124 29.29 13.03 7.28
C GLY A 124 28.81 14.02 8.35
N GLY A 125 28.54 13.53 9.57
CA GLY A 125 28.02 14.32 10.68
C GLY A 125 26.49 14.41 10.73
N ALA A 126 25.77 13.90 9.72
CA ALA A 126 24.32 13.80 9.77
C ALA A 126 23.86 12.77 10.82
N ARG A 127 22.64 12.96 11.33
CA ARG A 127 22.03 12.01 12.26
C ARG A 127 21.39 10.84 11.50
N PRO A 128 21.49 9.60 11.97
CA PRO A 128 20.86 8.45 11.32
C PRO A 128 19.35 8.64 11.08
N LEU A 129 18.61 9.26 12.02
CA LEU A 129 17.19 9.57 11.82
C LEU A 129 16.93 10.53 10.67
N ASP A 130 17.77 11.54 10.49
CA ASP A 130 17.58 12.50 9.41
C ASP A 130 17.81 11.82 8.06
N VAL A 131 18.89 11.03 7.96
CA VAL A 131 19.22 10.26 6.76
C VAL A 131 18.13 9.22 6.46
N LEU A 132 17.58 8.56 7.48
CA LEU A 132 16.48 7.62 7.30
C LEU A 132 15.26 8.29 6.64
N VAL A 133 14.92 9.50 7.06
CA VAL A 133 13.77 10.25 6.52
C VAL A 133 14.05 10.77 5.10
N THR A 134 15.27 11.23 4.81
CA THR A 134 15.58 11.87 3.53
C THR A 134 16.06 10.92 2.44
N GLU A 135 16.75 9.84 2.81
CA GLU A 135 17.43 8.93 1.90
C GLU A 135 16.99 7.46 2.05
N GLY A 136 16.26 7.14 3.13
CA GLY A 136 15.76 5.79 3.41
C GLY A 136 16.73 4.92 4.22
N ALA A 137 16.28 3.70 4.55
CA ALA A 137 16.98 2.83 5.49
C ALA A 137 18.33 2.30 4.99
N ALA A 138 18.50 2.12 3.67
CA ALA A 138 19.67 1.43 3.12
C ALA A 138 21.00 2.07 3.54
N ARG A 139 21.09 3.40 3.50
CA ARG A 139 22.30 4.13 3.89
C ARG A 139 22.59 3.99 5.38
N VAL A 140 21.55 4.07 6.21
CA VAL A 140 21.69 3.93 7.67
C VAL A 140 22.12 2.52 8.07
N LEU A 141 21.55 1.50 7.42
CA LEU A 141 21.92 0.10 7.64
C LEU A 141 23.38 -0.17 7.24
N GLN A 142 23.85 0.39 6.13
CA GLN A 142 25.26 0.27 5.73
C GLN A 142 26.19 0.89 6.77
N THR A 143 25.84 2.05 7.33
CA THR A 143 26.61 2.66 8.42
C THR A 143 26.60 1.79 9.67
N LEU A 144 25.45 1.21 10.02
CA LEU A 144 25.36 0.30 11.16
C LEU A 144 26.26 -0.93 10.98
N ASP A 145 26.27 -1.52 9.79
CA ASP A 145 27.15 -2.63 9.48
C ASP A 145 28.62 -2.21 9.58
N ALA A 146 28.99 -1.04 9.04
CA ALA A 146 30.36 -0.52 9.14
C ALA A 146 30.83 -0.35 10.60
N GLU A 147 29.97 0.16 11.48
CA GLU A 147 30.29 0.29 12.91
C GLU A 147 30.41 -1.07 13.61
N MET A 148 29.55 -2.04 13.30
CA MET A 148 29.59 -3.37 13.90
C MET A 148 30.86 -4.15 13.53
N TRP A 149 31.29 -4.06 12.28
CA TRP A 149 32.45 -4.80 11.77
C TRP A 149 33.77 -4.03 11.92
N GLY A 150 33.77 -2.93 12.69
CA GLY A 150 34.97 -2.17 13.01
C GLY A 150 35.59 -1.42 11.83
N GLY A 151 34.78 -1.06 10.83
CA GLY A 151 35.13 -0.18 9.71
C GLY A 151 36.52 -0.46 9.11
N ALA A 152 36.66 -1.55 8.35
CA ALA A 152 37.74 -1.62 7.37
C ALA A 152 37.39 -0.67 6.20
N ALA A 153 37.82 0.58 6.32
CA ALA A 153 37.97 1.52 5.21
C ALA A 153 39.44 1.94 5.13
#